data_AF-A0A4Y7U777-F1
#
_entry.id   AF-A0A4Y7U777-F1
#
_cell.length_a   1.000
_cell.length_b   1.000
_cell.length_c   1.000
_cell.angle_alpha   90.00
_cell.angle_beta   90.00
_cell.angle_gamma   90.00
#
_symmetry.space_group_name_H-M   'P 1'
#
loop_
_entity.id
_entity.type
_entity.pdbx_description
1 polymer ?
#
loop_
_entity_poly.entity_id
_entity_poly.type
_entity_poly.pdbx_seq_one_letter_code
_entity_poly.pdbx_strand_id
1 'polypeptide(L)'
;MKKPYCALFFFLFTFISFAQKTEYTTISISDSLKENADAVVRLDQMDITIESQRSMNIKTQRIVSVFNEKGLSDIDAYQNYDKTTSV
;
A
#
# COMPACT_ATOMS: atom_id res chain seq x y z
N MET A 1 36.40 29.40 -19.89
CA MET A 1 36.07 27.98 -19.64
C MET A 1 34.82 27.91 -18.78
N LYS A 2 33.66 27.56 -19.37
CA LYS A 2 32.45 27.31 -18.59
C LYS A 2 32.72 26.05 -17.77
N LYS A 3 32.64 26.11 -16.44
CA LYS A 3 32.84 24.96 -15.55
C LYS A 3 31.49 24.28 -15.35
N PRO A 4 31.12 23.25 -16.15
CA PRO A 4 29.77 22.66 -16.12
C PRO A 4 29.49 21.93 -14.80
N TYR A 5 30.52 21.67 -13.98
CA TYR A 5 30.42 20.99 -12.70
C TYR A 5 29.44 21.65 -11.72
N CYS A 6 29.36 22.98 -11.69
CA CYS A 6 28.40 23.66 -10.84
C CYS A 6 26.96 23.43 -11.32
N ALA A 7 26.73 23.45 -12.63
CA ALA A 7 25.40 23.19 -13.20
C ALA A 7 24.96 21.73 -12.99
N LEU A 8 25.88 20.78 -13.13
CA LEU A 8 25.63 19.37 -12.84
C LEU A 8 25.28 19.12 -11.37
N PHE A 9 25.96 19.82 -10.45
CA PHE A 9 25.66 19.76 -9.01
C PHE A 9 24.26 20.29 -8.70
N PHE A 10 23.83 21.41 -9.30
CA PHE A 10 22.47 21.93 -9.12
C PHE A 10 21.39 21.00 -9.70
N PHE A 11 21.68 20.23 -10.75
CA PHE A 11 20.74 19.27 -11.33
C PHE A 11 20.41 18.09 -10.39
N LEU A 12 21.28 17.77 -9.42
CA LEU A 12 21.03 16.68 -8.47
C LEU A 12 19.96 17.03 -7.41
N PHE A 13 19.70 18.32 -7.17
CA PHE A 13 18.74 18.77 -6.15
C PHE A 13 17.32 18.98 -6.67
N THR A 14 17.08 18.81 -7.98
CA THR A 14 15.73 18.97 -8.56
C THR A 14 14.89 17.69 -8.50
N PHE A 15 15.48 16.56 -8.08
CA PHE A 15 14.79 15.28 -8.06
C PHE A 15 13.97 15.11 -6.77
N ILE A 16 12.71 15.54 -6.82
CA ILE A 16 11.73 15.24 -5.77
C ILE A 16 11.07 13.90 -6.13
N SER A 17 11.19 12.91 -5.24
CA SER A 17 10.54 11.61 -5.39
C SER A 17 9.71 11.30 -4.14
N PHE A 18 8.54 10.70 -4.34
CA PHE A 18 7.64 10.27 -3.28
C PHE A 18 7.37 8.77 -3.47
N ALA A 19 7.70 7.96 -2.47
CA ALA A 19 7.46 6.51 -2.51
C ALA A 19 6.09 6.12 -1.95
N GLN A 20 5.51 6.95 -1.08
CA GLN A 20 4.26 6.67 -0.38
C GLN A 20 3.14 7.59 -0.86
N LYS A 21 1.93 7.05 -0.97
CA LYS A 21 0.75 7.87 -1.24
C LYS A 21 0.37 8.65 0.01
N THR A 22 0.19 9.95 -0.12
CA THR A 22 -0.11 10.88 1.00
C THR A 22 -1.38 10.50 1.77
N GLU A 23 -2.36 9.88 1.09
CA GLU A 23 -3.62 9.38 1.66
C GLU A 23 -3.43 8.27 2.72
N TYR A 24 -2.27 7.60 2.75
CA TYR A 24 -1.98 6.52 3.71
C TYR A 24 -0.96 6.90 4.80
N THR A 25 -0.71 8.20 4.99
CA THR A 25 0.10 8.68 6.10
C THR A 25 -0.50 8.26 7.45
N THR A 26 0.31 7.83 8.42
CA THR A 26 -0.19 7.42 9.74
C THR A 26 -0.85 8.57 10.52
N ILE A 27 -0.49 9.81 10.21
CA ILE A 27 -1.06 11.04 10.80
C ILE A 27 -2.56 11.16 10.51
N SER A 28 -3.04 10.67 9.36
CA SER A 28 -4.45 10.77 8.99
C SER A 28 -5.37 9.77 9.71
N ILE A 29 -4.81 8.85 10.52
CA ILE A 29 -5.58 7.92 11.36
C ILE A 29 -5.98 8.65 12.65
N SER A 30 -7.27 8.66 12.96
CA SER A 30 -7.81 9.25 14.20
C SER A 30 -7.17 8.64 15.45
N ASP A 31 -6.94 9.44 16.49
CA ASP A 31 -6.28 8.99 17.71
C ASP A 31 -7.01 7.84 18.40
N SER A 32 -8.35 7.84 18.37
CA SER A 32 -9.17 6.76 18.92
C SER A 32 -8.91 5.38 18.29
N LEU A 33 -8.48 5.34 17.04
CA LEU A 33 -8.15 4.09 16.34
C LEU A 33 -6.69 3.65 16.54
N LYS A 34 -5.85 4.54 17.09
CA LYS A 34 -4.45 4.23 17.41
C LYS A 34 -4.27 3.80 18.87
N GLU A 35 -5.21 4.18 19.73
CA GLU A 35 -5.16 3.86 21.15
C GLU A 35 -5.16 2.34 21.37
N ASN A 36 -4.07 1.82 21.93
CA ASN A 36 -3.85 0.39 22.20
C ASN A 36 -3.96 -0.54 20.98
N ALA A 37 -3.82 -0.01 19.76
CA ALA A 37 -3.84 -0.81 18.53
C ALA A 37 -2.42 -1.21 18.09
N ASP A 38 -2.25 -2.45 17.64
CA ASP A 38 -1.00 -2.93 17.05
C ASP A 38 -0.95 -2.69 15.52
N ALA A 39 -2.12 -2.65 14.87
CA ALA A 39 -2.32 -2.29 13.47
C ALA A 39 -3.72 -1.72 13.22
N VAL A 40 -3.90 -0.99 12.12
CA VAL A 40 -5.20 -0.43 11.68
C VAL A 40 -5.44 -0.74 10.21
N VAL A 41 -6.57 -1.39 9.91
CA VAL A 41 -7.06 -1.61 8.55
C VAL A 41 -7.74 -0.33 8.06
N ARG A 42 -7.26 0.21 6.93
CA ARG A 42 -7.70 1.48 6.33
C ARG A 42 -8.59 1.29 5.12
N LEU A 43 -8.37 0.20 4.40
CA LEU A 43 -9.18 -0.24 3.27
C LEU A 43 -9.20 -1.76 3.28
N ASP A 44 -10.38 -2.31 3.07
CA ASP A 44 -10.60 -3.73 2.82
C ASP A 44 -11.66 -3.84 1.74
N GLN A 45 -11.21 -3.92 0.49
CA GLN A 45 -12.06 -3.87 -0.68
C GLN A 45 -11.92 -5.16 -1.49
N MET A 46 -13.06 -5.71 -1.89
CA MET A 46 -13.13 -6.87 -2.76
C MET A 46 -14.10 -6.56 -3.90
N ASP A 47 -13.56 -6.46 -5.11
CA ASP A 47 -14.33 -6.26 -6.33
C ASP A 47 -14.52 -7.61 -7.03
N ILE A 48 -15.77 -7.98 -7.29
CA ILE A 48 -16.13 -9.24 -7.97
C ILE A 48 -16.81 -8.92 -9.29
N THR A 49 -16.20 -9.37 -10.39
CA THR A 49 -16.77 -9.29 -11.73
C THR A 49 -17.15 -10.67 -12.22
N ILE A 50 -18.43 -10.89 -12.48
CA ILE A 50 -18.95 -12.15 -13.05
C ILE A 50 -19.16 -11.96 -14.55
N GLU A 51 -18.21 -12.46 -15.35
CA GLU A 51 -18.28 -12.35 -16.81
C GLU A 51 -19.20 -13.44 -17.40
N SER A 52 -19.24 -14.62 -16.77
CA SER A 52 -20.15 -15.71 -17.13
C SER A 52 -20.31 -16.68 -15.95
N GLN A 53 -21.17 -17.71 -16.11
CA GLN A 53 -21.33 -18.76 -15.09
C GLN A 53 -20.03 -19.52 -14.76
N ARG A 54 -19.03 -19.49 -15.65
CA ARG A 54 -17.73 -20.17 -15.48
C ARG A 54 -16.54 -19.21 -15.40
N SER A 55 -16.77 -17.90 -15.43
CA SER A 55 -15.71 -16.88 -15.35
C SER A 55 -16.08 -15.83 -14.31
N MET A 56 -15.28 -15.77 -13.27
CA MET A 56 -15.36 -14.78 -12.20
C MET A 56 -13.95 -14.22 -11.97
N ASN A 57 -13.83 -12.90 -11.95
CA ASN A 57 -12.59 -12.22 -11.58
C ASN A 57 -12.80 -11.56 -10.22
N ILE A 58 -11.90 -11.85 -9.27
CA ILE A 58 -11.92 -11.27 -7.93
C ILE A 58 -10.66 -10.42 -7.78
N LYS A 59 -10.83 -9.15 -7.40
CA LYS A 59 -9.73 -8.25 -7.08
C LYS A 59 -9.84 -7.83 -5.63
N THR A 60 -8.85 -8.17 -4.83
CA THR A 60 -8.77 -7.81 -3.42
C THR A 60 -7.72 -6.73 -3.22
N GLN A 61 -8.09 -5.67 -2.52
CA GLN A 61 -7.19 -4.60 -2.11
C GLN A 61 -7.35 -4.36 -0.62
N ARG A 62 -6.28 -4.62 0.13
CA ARG A 62 -6.21 -4.39 1.57
C ARG A 62 -5.08 -3.41 1.89
N ILE A 63 -5.36 -2.43 2.74
CA ILE A 63 -4.38 -1.43 3.18
C ILE A 63 -4.36 -1.41 4.69
N VAL A 64 -3.24 -1.82 5.27
CA VAL A 64 -3.04 -1.92 6.72
C VAL A 64 -1.86 -1.05 7.13
N SER A 65 -2.03 -0.25 8.18
CA SER A 65 -0.94 0.47 8.84
C SER A 65 -0.55 -0.30 10.10
N VAL A 66 0.66 -0.84 10.13
CA VAL A 66 1.19 -1.61 11.27
C VAL A 66 2.05 -0.69 12.14
N PHE A 67 1.80 -0.70 13.46
CA PHE A 67 2.50 0.16 14.42
C PHE A 67 3.63 -0.55 15.16
N ASN A 68 3.54 -1.87 15.33
CA ASN A 68 4.57 -2.68 15.98
C ASN A 68 4.56 -4.14 15.49
N GLU A 69 5.50 -4.95 15.98
CA GLU A 69 5.71 -6.33 15.56
C GLU A 69 4.50 -7.25 15.78
N LYS A 70 3.66 -6.97 16.78
CA LYS A 70 2.46 -7.78 17.06
C LYS A 70 1.40 -7.64 15.97
N GLY A 71 1.36 -6.48 15.30
CA GLY A 71 0.42 -6.22 14.21
C GLY A 71 0.84 -6.81 12.86
N LEU A 72 2.00 -7.48 12.76
CA LEU A 72 2.45 -8.09 11.51
C LEU A 72 1.53 -9.21 11.03
N SER A 73 0.90 -9.95 11.96
CA SER A 73 -0.09 -10.98 11.61
C SER A 73 -1.34 -10.39 10.95
N ASP A 74 -1.65 -9.12 11.22
CA ASP A 74 -2.88 -8.46 10.78
C ASP A 74 -2.79 -7.91 9.35
N ILE A 75 -1.61 -7.99 8.73
CA ILE A 75 -1.39 -7.63 7.32
C ILE A 75 -2.22 -8.53 6.41
N ASP A 76 -2.37 -9.81 6.77
CA ASP A 76 -3.13 -10.81 5.99
C ASP A 76 -2.67 -10.90 4.53
N ALA A 77 -1.35 -10.76 4.29
CA ALA A 77 -0.73 -10.78 2.95
C ALA A 77 -0.49 -12.20 2.42
N TYR A 78 -1.53 -13.03 2.41
CA TYR A 78 -1.54 -14.32 1.72
C TYR A 78 -2.84 -14.49 0.94
N GLN A 79 -2.82 -15.37 -0.06
CA GLN A 79 -4.01 -15.73 -0.80
C GLN A 79 -4.05 -17.24 -0.98
N ASN A 80 -5.22 -17.82 -0.73
CA ASN A 80 -5.43 -19.25 -0.94
C ASN A 80 -5.58 -19.55 -2.44
N TYR A 81 -5.04 -20.71 -2.84
CA TYR A 81 -5.15 -21.23 -4.20
C TYR A 81 -5.89 -22.58 -4.19
N ASP A 82 -6.77 -22.77 -5.18
CA ASP A 82 -7.40 -24.06 -5.51
C ASP A 82 -7.28 -24.27 -7.03
N LYS A 83 -7.39 -25.52 -7.50
CA LYS A 83 -7.30 -25.88 -8.92
C LYS A 83 -8.31 -25.16 -9.82
N THR A 84 -9.41 -24.66 -9.26
CA THR A 84 -10.44 -23.90 -9.98
C THR A 84 -10.23 -22.39 -9.92
N THR A 85 -9.23 -21.91 -9.17
CA THR A 85 -8.93 -20.50 -8.95
C THR A 85 -7.54 -20.19 -9.45
N SER A 86 -7.37 -19.09 -10.21
CA SER A 86 -6.05 -18.57 -10.58
C SER A 86 -5.74 -17.33 -9.74
N VAL A 87 -4.54 -17.26 -9.17
CA VAL A 87 -4.02 -16.13 -8.37
C VAL A 87 -2.83 -15.52 -9.08
#